data_AF-A0AAW1H3G2-F1
#
_entry.id   AF-A0AAW1H3G2-F1
#
_cell.length_a   1.000
_cell.length_b   1.000
_cell.length_c   1.000
_cell.angle_alpha   90.00
_cell.angle_beta   90.00
_cell.angle_gamma   90.00
#
_symmetry.space_group_name_H-M   'P 1'
#
loop_
_entity.id
_entity.type
_entity.pdbx_description
1 polymer ?
#
loop_
_entity_poly.entity_id
_entity_poly.type
_entity_poly.pdbx_seq_one_letter_code
_entity_poly.pdbx_strand_id
1 'polypeptide(L)'
;MRNHFVVYVFDLKSNAFYILDNYLSRARIENIYGTSPTVMKEALAHFLMSHNETRYKGEAVDGLEPVVVKMPWRNTTNIDDCGVYAMRHMETFKGDSKWVCGLKKKDCKMVVCILTSCYLRTMNSWSVQILDSCVKFCVSRKGQVMVE
;
A
#
# COMPACT_ATOMS: atom_id res chain seq x y z
N MET A 1 -2.22 17.59 -2.61
CA MET A 1 -0.96 17.05 -3.17
C MET A 1 -1.31 16.30 -4.45
N ARG A 2 -0.69 16.61 -5.58
CA ARG A 2 -0.80 15.78 -6.79
C ARG A 2 0.41 14.83 -6.77
N ASN A 3 0.21 13.56 -7.15
CA ASN A 3 1.26 12.52 -7.23
C ASN A 3 1.96 12.19 -5.90
N HIS A 4 1.19 11.99 -4.83
CA HIS A 4 1.71 11.52 -3.53
C HIS A 4 1.18 10.12 -3.24
N PHE A 5 2.08 9.21 -2.84
CA PHE A 5 1.72 7.83 -2.51
C PHE A 5 1.49 7.67 -1.00
N VAL A 6 0.35 7.07 -0.65
CA VAL A 6 -0.08 6.80 0.73
C VAL A 6 -0.52 5.34 0.81
N VAL A 7 -0.28 4.68 1.95
CA VAL A 7 -0.70 3.29 2.17
C VAL A 7 -1.85 3.25 3.18
N TYR A 8 -2.94 2.61 2.78
CA TYR A 8 -4.08 2.29 3.64
C TYR A 8 -3.99 0.83 4.07
N VAL A 9 -4.02 0.59 5.39
CA VAL A 9 -3.92 -0.76 5.95
C VAL A 9 -5.16 -1.05 6.77
N PHE A 10 -5.91 -2.08 6.36
CA PHE A 10 -7.04 -2.62 7.11
C PHE A 10 -6.60 -3.87 7.85
N ASP A 11 -6.38 -3.75 9.15
CA ASP A 11 -6.11 -4.90 10.01
C ASP A 11 -7.44 -5.53 10.45
N LEU A 12 -7.86 -6.55 9.71
CA LEU A 12 -9.10 -7.27 9.97
C LEU A 12 -9.04 -8.14 11.23
N LYS A 13 -7.86 -8.39 11.81
CA LYS A 13 -7.72 -9.16 13.04
C LYS A 13 -7.88 -8.28 14.26
N SER A 14 -7.23 -7.11 14.24
CA SER A 14 -7.31 -6.14 15.35
C SER A 14 -8.45 -5.14 15.19
N ASN A 15 -9.21 -5.22 14.09
CA ASN A 15 -10.24 -4.25 13.72
C ASN A 15 -9.71 -2.81 13.73
N ALA A 16 -8.68 -2.54 12.91
CA ALA A 16 -8.05 -1.22 12.85
C ALA A 16 -7.82 -0.75 11.41
N PHE A 17 -7.90 0.56 11.19
CA PHE A 17 -7.62 1.20 9.91
C PHE A 17 -6.47 2.20 10.08
N TYR A 18 -5.32 1.88 9.49
CA TYR A 18 -4.13 2.71 9.55
C TYR A 18 -3.86 3.44 8.24
N ILE A 19 -3.41 4.68 8.36
CA ILE A 19 -2.84 5.47 7.26
C ILE A 19 -1.33 5.57 7.50
N LEU A 20 -0.54 5.03 6.58
CA LEU A 20 0.91 5.16 6.56
C LEU A 20 1.29 6.18 5.50
N ASP A 21 1.82 7.31 5.97
CA ASP A 21 2.21 8.44 5.14
C ASP A 21 3.56 8.99 5.61
N ASN A 22 4.50 9.15 4.68
CA ASN A 22 5.80 9.76 4.97
C ASN A 22 5.71 11.29 5.08
N TYR A 23 4.63 11.90 4.59
CA TYR A 23 4.40 13.33 4.68
C TYR A 23 4.01 13.74 6.11
N LEU A 24 4.70 14.74 6.65
CA LEU A 24 4.39 15.31 7.95
C LEU A 24 3.44 16.50 7.79
N SER A 25 2.18 16.33 8.14
CA SER A 25 1.21 17.44 8.23
C SER A 25 0.59 17.51 9.62
N ARG A 26 0.24 18.73 10.03
CA ARG A 26 -0.53 19.01 11.25
C ARG A 26 -2.00 19.33 10.95
N ALA A 27 -2.39 19.33 9.68
CA ALA A 27 -3.77 19.53 9.28
C ALA A 27 -4.64 18.32 9.66
N ARG A 28 -5.96 18.52 9.66
CA ARG A 28 -6.92 17.43 9.88
C ARG A 28 -6.87 16.42 8.72
N ILE A 29 -7.26 15.17 8.98
CA ILE A 29 -7.21 14.06 8.02
C ILE A 29 -7.97 14.42 6.74
N GLU A 30 -9.14 15.04 6.87
CA GLU A 30 -10.02 15.43 5.77
C GLU A 30 -9.36 16.47 4.86
N ASN A 31 -8.50 17.33 5.41
CA ASN A 31 -7.78 18.35 4.65
C ASN A 31 -6.61 17.77 3.86
N ILE A 32 -6.04 16.64 4.30
CA ILE A 32 -4.85 16.03 3.67
C ILE A 32 -5.27 14.97 2.66
N TYR A 33 -6.15 14.06 3.08
CA TYR A 33 -6.53 12.86 2.34
C TYR A 33 -7.90 12.99 1.65
N GLY A 34 -8.65 14.06 1.93
CA GLY A 34 -9.98 14.27 1.38
C GLY A 34 -10.92 13.12 1.75
N THR A 35 -11.69 12.67 0.76
CA THR A 35 -12.61 11.54 0.88
C THR A 35 -11.96 10.18 0.63
N SER A 36 -10.66 10.15 0.29
CA SER A 36 -9.99 8.90 -0.12
C SER A 36 -10.04 7.80 0.96
N PRO A 37 -9.80 8.07 2.26
CA PRO A 37 -9.91 7.03 3.29
C PRO A 37 -11.33 6.46 3.39
N THR A 38 -12.35 7.32 3.29
CA THR A 38 -13.76 6.94 3.34
C THR A 38 -14.13 6.04 2.15
N VAL A 39 -13.79 6.47 0.93
CA VAL A 39 -14.07 5.70 -0.29
C VAL A 39 -13.41 4.32 -0.24
N MET A 40 -12.16 4.24 0.22
CA MET A 40 -11.45 2.96 0.32
C MET A 40 -12.05 2.05 1.40
N LYS A 41 -12.47 2.61 2.53
CA LYS A 41 -13.16 1.89 3.60
C LYS A 41 -14.49 1.32 3.10
N GLU A 42 -15.33 2.16 2.50
CA GLU A 42 -16.64 1.77 1.97
C GLU A 42 -16.48 0.69 0.88
N ALA A 43 -15.55 0.85 -0.05
CA ALA A 43 -15.30 -0.14 -1.09
C ALA A 43 -14.92 -1.51 -0.52
N LEU A 44 -14.03 -1.56 0.47
CA LEU A 44 -13.67 -2.81 1.14
C LEU A 44 -14.83 -3.38 1.96
N ALA A 45 -15.56 -2.54 2.70
CA ALA A 45 -16.72 -2.95 3.49
C ALA A 45 -17.78 -3.59 2.59
N HIS A 46 -18.16 -2.93 1.50
CA HIS A 46 -19.12 -3.46 0.52
C HIS A 46 -18.67 -4.78 -0.09
N PHE A 47 -17.39 -4.91 -0.45
CA PHE A 47 -16.84 -6.17 -0.97
C PHE A 47 -16.93 -7.31 0.05
N LEU A 48 -16.64 -7.05 1.33
CA LEU A 48 -16.76 -8.05 2.39
C LEU A 48 -18.22 -8.38 2.73
N MET A 49 -19.11 -7.40 2.64
CA MET A 49 -20.56 -7.58 2.84
C MET A 49 -21.25 -8.36 1.71
N SER A 50 -20.67 -8.38 0.50
CA SER A 50 -21.24 -9.12 -0.63
C SER A 50 -21.09 -10.64 -0.50
N HIS A 51 -20.35 -11.11 0.50
CA HIS A 51 -20.15 -12.54 0.78
C HIS A 51 -20.61 -12.85 2.20
N ASN A 52 -21.55 -13.80 2.35
CA ASN A 52 -22.16 -14.11 3.66
C ASN A 52 -21.12 -14.46 4.74
N GLU A 53 -20.08 -15.22 4.38
CA GLU A 53 -19.02 -15.66 5.32
C GLU A 53 -18.17 -14.51 5.86
N THR A 54 -18.09 -13.39 5.15
CA THR A 54 -17.27 -12.23 5.54
C THR A 54 -18.11 -11.00 5.91
N ARG A 55 -19.44 -11.11 5.89
CA ARG A 55 -20.35 -9.97 6.12
C ARG A 55 -20.06 -9.24 7.43
N TYR A 56 -19.89 -9.98 8.51
CA TYR A 56 -19.58 -9.40 9.84
C TYR A 56 -18.26 -8.59 9.83
N LYS A 57 -17.28 -8.96 8.99
CA LYS A 57 -16.05 -8.18 8.82
C LYS A 57 -16.30 -6.91 8.02
N GLY A 58 -17.17 -6.97 7.02
CA GLY A 58 -17.58 -5.78 6.27
C GLY A 58 -18.26 -4.75 7.17
N GLU A 59 -19.20 -5.19 8.01
CA GLU A 59 -19.86 -4.34 9.02
C GLU A 59 -18.85 -3.76 10.02
N ALA A 60 -17.87 -4.56 10.47
CA ALA A 60 -16.80 -4.08 11.33
C ALA A 60 -15.91 -3.03 10.64
N VAL A 61 -15.53 -3.25 9.37
CA VAL A 61 -14.72 -2.32 8.56
C VAL A 61 -15.45 -1.01 8.33
N ASP A 62 -16.77 -1.04 8.08
CA ASP A 62 -17.57 0.17 7.85
C ASP A 62 -17.56 1.11 9.06
N GLY A 63 -17.53 0.55 10.26
CA GLY A 63 -17.41 1.30 11.52
C GLY A 63 -16.00 1.79 11.87
N LEU A 64 -14.98 1.52 11.04
CA LEU A 64 -13.61 1.93 11.34
C LEU A 64 -13.36 3.41 11.08
N GLU A 65 -12.61 4.01 12.01
CA GLU A 65 -12.05 5.35 11.87
C GLU A 65 -10.56 5.28 11.49
N PRO A 66 -10.10 6.07 10.51
CA PRO A 66 -8.71 6.06 10.08
C PRO A 66 -7.77 6.64 11.15
N VAL A 67 -6.67 5.95 11.40
CA VAL A 67 -5.60 6.37 12.32
C VAL A 67 -4.31 6.61 11.54
N VAL A 68 -3.85 7.86 11.53
CA VAL A 68 -2.54 8.22 10.95
C VAL A 68 -1.42 7.77 11.88
N VAL A 69 -0.58 6.84 11.43
CA VAL A 69 0.53 6.31 12.24
C VAL A 69 1.62 7.37 12.39
N LYS A 70 1.94 7.71 13.63
CA LYS A 70 2.95 8.73 13.94
C LYS A 70 4.35 8.12 13.88
N MET A 71 5.03 8.33 12.76
CA MET A 71 6.38 7.81 12.55
C MET A 71 7.46 8.90 12.71
N PRO A 72 8.64 8.58 13.28
CA PRO A 72 9.72 9.54 13.51
C PRO A 72 10.45 9.97 12.22
N TRP A 73 10.37 9.18 11.15
CA TRP A 73 11.02 9.47 9.85
C TRP A 73 10.14 10.28 8.87
N ARG A 74 8.96 10.77 9.28
CA ARG A 74 8.14 11.64 8.43
C ARG A 74 8.83 12.98 8.15
N ASN A 75 8.60 13.51 6.95
CA ASN A 75 9.23 14.73 6.46
C ASN A 75 8.21 15.63 5.74
N THR A 76 8.44 16.95 5.74
CA THR A 76 7.64 17.96 5.03
C THR A 76 8.18 18.26 3.64
N THR A 77 9.43 17.90 3.32
CA THR A 77 10.12 18.35 2.09
C THR A 77 10.31 17.27 1.02
N ASN A 78 10.25 15.98 1.40
CA ASN A 78 10.50 14.90 0.44
C ASN A 78 9.18 14.43 -0.21
N ILE A 79 8.90 14.99 -1.38
CA ILE A 79 7.73 14.65 -2.21
C ILE A 79 8.08 13.57 -3.24
N ASP A 80 9.32 13.55 -3.74
CA ASP A 80 9.72 12.69 -4.85
C ASP A 80 9.84 11.20 -4.45
N ASP A 81 10.29 10.92 -3.22
CA ASP A 81 10.54 9.55 -2.79
C ASP A 81 9.32 8.87 -2.14
N CYS A 82 8.13 9.49 -2.14
CA CYS A 82 6.95 8.97 -1.42
C CYS A 82 6.60 7.52 -1.81
N GLY A 83 6.82 7.11 -3.07
CA GLY A 83 6.65 5.73 -3.52
C GLY A 83 7.61 4.73 -2.85
N VAL A 84 8.87 5.12 -2.62
CA VAL A 84 9.88 4.28 -1.94
C VAL A 84 9.53 4.09 -0.47
N TYR A 85 9.06 5.16 0.19
CA TYR A 85 8.54 5.09 1.55
C TYR A 85 7.32 4.17 1.62
N ALA A 86 6.35 4.34 0.71
CA ALA A 86 5.16 3.50 0.65
C ALA A 86 5.51 2.01 0.47
N MET A 87 6.42 1.68 -0.46
CA MET A 87 6.89 0.30 -0.64
C MET A 87 7.56 -0.26 0.62
N ARG A 88 8.42 0.53 1.27
CA ARG A 88 9.05 0.10 2.53
C ARG A 88 8.05 -0.10 3.65
N HIS A 89 7.00 0.72 3.68
CA HIS A 89 5.92 0.60 4.64
C HIS A 89 5.11 -0.68 4.42
N MET A 90 4.74 -1.00 3.18
CA MET A 90 4.06 -2.25 2.84
C MET A 90 4.89 -3.49 3.18
N GLU A 91 6.21 -3.44 2.98
CA GLU A 91 7.10 -4.57 3.29
C GLU A 91 7.14 -4.86 4.79
N THR A 92 7.33 -3.81 5.61
CA THR A 92 7.75 -3.98 7.00
C THR A 92 6.65 -3.73 8.03
N PHE A 93 5.55 -3.05 7.70
CA PHE A 93 4.46 -2.81 8.65
C PHE A 93 3.66 -4.11 8.89
N LYS A 94 3.40 -4.44 10.16
CA LYS A 94 2.69 -5.66 10.58
C LYS A 94 1.59 -5.40 11.62
N GLY A 95 1.07 -4.17 11.67
CA GLY A 95 -0.04 -3.80 12.58
C GLY A 95 0.38 -3.15 13.90
N ASP A 96 1.67 -2.94 14.14
CA ASP A 96 2.17 -2.28 15.36
C ASP A 96 2.43 -0.78 15.14
N SER A 97 1.82 0.07 15.96
CA SER A 97 2.06 1.51 15.98
C SER A 97 3.48 1.92 16.43
N LYS A 98 4.19 1.06 17.17
CA LYS A 98 5.59 1.25 17.61
C LYS A 98 6.61 0.67 16.62
N TRP A 99 6.16 0.38 15.41
CA TRP A 99 6.97 -0.22 14.36
C TRP A 99 8.20 0.62 13.95
N VAL A 100 9.26 -0.10 13.60
CA VAL A 100 10.51 0.46 13.05
C VAL A 100 10.76 -0.16 11.68
N CYS A 101 10.82 0.66 10.65
CA CYS A 101 11.03 0.20 9.27
C CYS A 101 12.50 0.28 8.80
N GLY A 102 13.39 0.74 9.67
CA GLY A 102 14.80 1.02 9.37
C GLY A 102 15.06 2.42 8.81
N LEU A 103 14.01 3.23 8.60
CA LEU A 103 14.15 4.62 8.19
C LEU A 103 14.34 5.56 9.40
N LYS A 104 15.14 6.62 9.22
CA LYS A 104 15.37 7.71 10.18
C LYS A 104 15.12 9.05 9.50
N LYS A 105 14.74 10.05 10.29
CA LYS A 105 14.48 11.43 9.81
C LYS A 105 15.66 12.05 9.05
N LYS A 106 16.88 11.65 9.43
CA LYS A 106 18.15 12.13 8.85
C LYS A 106 18.77 11.12 7.90
N ASP A 107 18.04 10.10 7.45
CA ASP A 107 18.61 9.16 6.49
C ASP A 107 19.13 9.96 5.32
N CYS A 108 20.45 9.91 5.16
CA CYS A 108 21.10 10.46 3.99
C CYS A 108 20.42 9.82 2.79
N LYS A 109 20.20 10.60 1.72
CA LYS A 109 19.61 10.16 0.44
C LYS A 109 20.06 8.73 0.05
N MET A 110 21.27 8.34 0.41
CA MET A 110 21.81 6.98 0.33
C MET A 110 20.85 5.83 0.70
N VAL A 111 20.21 5.82 1.88
CA VAL A 111 19.34 4.69 2.27
C VAL A 111 18.15 4.57 1.32
N VAL A 112 17.54 5.69 0.99
CA VAL A 112 16.44 5.76 0.01
C VAL A 112 16.94 5.33 -1.37
N CYS A 113 18.12 5.78 -1.82
CA CYS A 113 18.72 5.36 -3.09
C CYS A 113 19.00 3.86 -3.16
N ILE A 114 19.47 3.25 -2.06
CA ILE A 114 19.68 1.80 -1.97
C ILE A 114 18.33 1.09 -2.11
N LEU A 115 17.31 1.51 -1.36
CA LEU A 115 15.97 0.95 -1.46
C LEU A 115 15.41 1.10 -2.88
N THR A 116 15.55 2.26 -3.51
CA THR A 116 15.16 2.49 -4.91
C THR A 116 15.84 1.49 -5.84
N SER A 117 17.15 1.29 -5.69
CA SER A 117 17.92 0.34 -6.51
C SER A 117 17.46 -1.10 -6.30
N CYS A 118 17.19 -1.49 -5.05
CA CYS A 118 16.66 -2.81 -4.71
C CYS A 118 15.27 -3.02 -5.30
N TYR A 119 14.35 -2.06 -5.14
CA TYR A 119 13.00 -2.16 -5.65
C TYR A 119 12.96 -2.18 -7.18
N LEU A 120 13.77 -1.37 -7.86
CA LEU A 120 13.88 -1.42 -9.32
C LEU A 120 14.40 -2.78 -9.80
N ARG A 121 15.41 -3.34 -9.13
CA ARG A 121 15.92 -4.68 -9.45
C ARG A 121 14.83 -5.73 -9.30
N THR A 122 14.09 -5.71 -8.18
CA THR A 122 13.00 -6.65 -7.93
C THR A 122 11.88 -6.49 -8.96
N MET A 123 11.40 -5.27 -9.20
CA MET A 123 10.35 -5.00 -10.19
C MET A 123 10.76 -5.43 -11.59
N ASN A 124 12.00 -5.21 -12.01
CA ASN A 124 12.48 -5.67 -13.31
C ASN A 124 12.52 -7.20 -13.39
N SER A 125 12.97 -7.87 -12.33
CA SER A 125 12.92 -9.34 -12.26
C SER A 125 11.49 -9.86 -12.37
N TRP A 126 10.54 -9.22 -11.67
CA TRP A 126 9.14 -9.63 -11.68
C TRP A 126 8.48 -9.34 -13.02
N SER A 127 8.79 -8.19 -13.64
CA SER A 127 8.28 -7.82 -14.96
C SER A 127 8.67 -8.85 -16.02
N VAL A 128 9.93 -9.31 -16.00
CA VAL A 128 10.39 -10.40 -16.88
C VAL A 128 9.60 -11.69 -16.62
N GLN A 129 9.42 -12.08 -15.36
CA GLN A 129 8.68 -13.30 -15.01
C GLN A 129 7.20 -13.23 -15.39
N ILE A 130 6.54 -12.08 -15.19
CA ILE A 130 5.15 -11.86 -15.55
C ILE A 130 5.00 -11.90 -17.07
N LEU A 131 5.88 -11.23 -17.81
CA LEU A 131 5.88 -11.27 -19.27
C LEU A 131 6.09 -12.70 -19.79
N ASP A 132 7.06 -13.43 -19.25
CA ASP A 132 7.29 -14.84 -19.59
C ASP A 132 6.07 -15.71 -19.30
N SER A 133 5.41 -15.49 -18.16
CA SER A 133 4.20 -16.22 -17.78
C SER A 133 3.03 -15.90 -18.71
N CYS A 134 2.84 -14.63 -19.05
CA CYS A 134 1.84 -14.18 -20.02
C CYS A 134 2.10 -14.74 -21.42
N VAL A 135 3.36 -14.76 -21.88
CA VAL A 135 3.76 -15.36 -23.16
C VAL A 135 3.48 -16.86 -23.15
N LYS A 136 3.88 -17.59 -22.11
CA LYS A 136 3.60 -19.03 -21.97
C LYS A 136 2.10 -19.33 -21.98
N PHE A 137 1.30 -18.53 -21.26
CA PHE A 137 -0.16 -18.65 -21.26
C PHE A 137 -0.78 -18.37 -22.64
N CYS A 138 -0.27 -17.37 -23.37
CA CYS A 138 -0.73 -17.08 -24.73
C CYS A 138 -0.35 -18.20 -25.73
N VAL A 139 0.85 -18.77 -25.61
CA VAL A 139 1.31 -19.89 -26.46
C VAL A 139 0.52 -21.16 -26.17
N SER A 140 0.22 -21.46 -24.90
CA SER A 140 -0.57 -22.64 -24.53
C SER A 140 -2.01 -22.57 -25.05
N ARG A 141 -2.59 -21.37 -25.15
CA ARG A 141 -3.93 -21.18 -25.76
C ARG A 141 -3.92 -21.29 -27.29
N LYS A 142 -2.84 -20.86 -27.98
CA LYS A 142 -2.75 -21.03 -29.44
C LYS A 142 -2.61 -22.49 -29.87
N GLY A 143 -2.09 -23.37 -29.02
CA GLY A 143 -2.02 -24.82 -29.26
C GLY A 143 -3.35 -25.57 -29.10
N GLN A 144 -4.40 -24.93 -28.55
CA GLN A 144 -5.71 -25.55 -28.33
C GLN A 144 -6.76 -25.18 -29.40
N VAL A 145 -6.42 -24.35 -30.39
CA VAL A 145 -7.36 -23.87 -31.44
C VAL A 145 -7.16 -24.59 -32.78
N MET A 146 -6.33 -25.63 -32.85
CA MET A 146 -6.06 -26.41 -34.07
C MET A 146 -6.40 -27.90 -33.89
N VAL A 147 -7.58 -28.20 -33.37
CA VAL A 147 -8.23 -29.52 -33.51
C VAL A 147 -9.73 -29.27 -33.60
N GLU A 148 -10.22 -29.04 -34.82
CA GLU A 148 -11.60 -29.32 -35.26
C GLU A 148 -11.61 -29.35 -36.79
#